data_AF-A0A9P9AHR6-F1
#
_entry.id   AF-A0A9P9AHR6-F1
#
_cell.length_a   1.000
_cell.length_b   1.000
_cell.length_c   1.000
_cell.angle_alpha   90.00
_cell.angle_beta   90.00
_cell.angle_gamma   90.00
#
_symmetry.space_group_name_H-M   'P 1'
#
loop_
_entity.id
_entity.type
_entity.pdbx_description
1 polymer ?
#
loop_
_entity_poly.entity_id
_entity_poly.type
_entity_poly.pdbx_seq_one_letter_code
_entity_poly.pdbx_strand_id
1 'polypeptide(L)'
;MPSCDYGGNSDMYGLGIRVGFYTQWLGTIIANWLAKKEVPGLRLANSLFIGATFIALIIQTLMKTVRPLDIYIILLLTYGSYYAYVPTYLWRLFTGCSPLWDPTRWTRVRPTALYFTLNLLLLIAVSCYQIWFWTTGIRSLAMEMGCQEYSFLFTKVRLDSGVCIALNLTFALGLLVCCSFSLCLELKIMRPPKWLRIKDIKYRQQIQNDETICSSGRILFLQVLQSLSNLAVAITIIAATELTIHWNNLTDVHDLSTTGQTIPVIVGAGLILRVFYVFVREPTKDEPAVQPLLPLHSLYQPHSFASPWTPPMQQAYPGPGPGQQPELLYRPPAISPSMQVLTGPVPSGSAPTTAHHATPPWSPPVQELGR
;
A
#
# COMPACT_ATOMS: atom_id res chain seq x y z
N MET A 1 -3.65 -24.86 -35.81
CA MET A 1 -3.37 -23.43 -36.07
C MET A 1 -2.04 -23.12 -35.41
N PRO A 2 -1.10 -22.47 -36.09
CA PRO A 2 0.26 -22.32 -35.57
C PRO A 2 0.22 -21.45 -34.31
N SER A 3 0.83 -21.96 -33.24
CA SER A 3 1.21 -21.17 -32.08
C SER A 3 2.15 -20.06 -32.58
N CYS A 4 1.87 -18.80 -32.25
CA CYS A 4 2.80 -17.73 -32.62
C CYS A 4 3.98 -17.78 -31.67
N ASP A 5 5.17 -17.86 -32.25
CA ASP A 5 6.43 -17.77 -31.52
C ASP A 5 6.93 -16.34 -31.69
N TYR A 6 6.97 -15.57 -30.60
CA TYR A 6 7.41 -14.18 -30.65
C TYR A 6 8.07 -13.75 -29.34
N GLY A 7 9.01 -12.81 -29.45
CA GLY A 7 9.70 -12.23 -28.31
C GLY A 7 8.74 -11.47 -27.40
N GLY A 8 8.74 -11.80 -26.11
CA GLY A 8 8.05 -11.05 -25.07
C GLY A 8 8.76 -9.74 -24.74
N ASN A 9 8.06 -8.81 -24.07
CA ASN A 9 8.67 -7.54 -23.67
C ASN A 9 9.37 -7.70 -22.30
N SER A 10 10.67 -8.00 -22.35
CA SER A 10 11.52 -8.22 -21.18
C SER A 10 11.58 -7.03 -20.21
N ASP A 11 11.44 -5.81 -20.72
CA ASP A 11 11.50 -4.59 -19.91
C ASP A 11 10.20 -4.29 -19.16
N MET A 12 9.10 -4.95 -19.54
CA MET A 12 7.81 -4.79 -18.89
C MET A 12 7.50 -5.88 -17.86
N TYR A 13 7.83 -7.13 -18.18
CA TYR A 13 7.50 -8.29 -17.35
C TYR A 13 8.57 -9.39 -17.46
N GLY A 14 9.81 -9.03 -17.80
CA GLY A 14 10.93 -9.97 -17.74
C GLY A 14 11.11 -10.59 -16.36
N LEU A 15 11.93 -11.63 -16.30
CA LEU A 15 12.09 -12.49 -15.12
C LEU A 15 12.27 -11.67 -13.84
N GLY A 16 13.09 -10.62 -13.90
CA GLY A 16 13.39 -9.85 -12.70
C GLY A 16 12.20 -9.07 -12.14
N ILE A 17 11.38 -8.49 -13.02
CA ILE A 17 10.16 -7.77 -12.63
C ILE A 17 9.16 -8.75 -11.99
N ARG A 18 8.94 -9.90 -12.63
CA ARG A 18 8.04 -10.95 -12.12
C ARG A 18 8.47 -11.45 -10.74
N VAL A 19 9.73 -11.86 -10.59
CA VAL A 19 10.27 -12.32 -9.31
C VAL A 19 10.20 -11.21 -8.26
N GLY A 20 10.42 -9.95 -8.64
CA GLY A 20 10.22 -8.79 -7.78
C GLY A 20 8.80 -8.71 -7.22
N PHE A 21 7.77 -8.81 -8.05
CA PHE A 21 6.37 -8.86 -7.60
C PHE A 21 6.09 -10.08 -6.71
N TYR A 22 6.57 -11.27 -7.09
CA TYR A 22 6.31 -12.49 -6.35
C TYR A 22 6.91 -12.44 -4.94
N THR A 23 8.16 -11.99 -4.85
CA THR A 23 8.86 -11.81 -3.57
C THR A 23 8.19 -10.73 -2.72
N GLN A 24 7.64 -9.67 -3.30
CA GLN A 24 6.87 -8.66 -2.56
C GLN A 24 5.57 -9.21 -1.99
N TRP A 25 4.80 -9.99 -2.75
CA TRP A 25 3.55 -10.58 -2.27
C TRP A 25 3.80 -11.59 -1.17
N LEU A 26 4.70 -12.55 -1.42
CA LEU A 26 5.05 -13.58 -0.44
C LEU A 26 5.75 -12.99 0.78
N GLY A 27 6.67 -12.06 0.57
CA GLY A 27 7.37 -11.33 1.62
C GLY A 27 6.41 -10.56 2.52
N THR A 28 5.38 -9.92 1.97
CA THR A 28 4.36 -9.22 2.77
C THR A 28 3.54 -10.20 3.61
N ILE A 29 3.18 -11.37 3.07
CA ILE A 29 2.48 -12.42 3.82
C ILE A 29 3.35 -12.91 4.97
N ILE A 30 4.62 -13.25 4.71
CA ILE A 30 5.58 -13.71 5.72
C ILE A 30 5.83 -12.64 6.79
N ALA A 31 6.04 -11.39 6.39
CA ALA A 31 6.32 -10.28 7.30
C ALA A 31 5.16 -10.02 8.28
N ASN A 32 3.90 -10.27 7.89
CA ASN A 32 2.77 -10.18 8.83
C ASN A 32 2.88 -11.15 10.01
N TRP A 33 3.64 -12.24 9.87
CA TRP A 33 3.86 -13.23 10.92
C TRP A 33 5.19 -13.07 11.64
N LEU A 34 6.26 -12.80 10.89
CA LEU A 34 7.62 -12.75 11.45
C LEU A 34 8.06 -11.35 11.90
N ALA A 35 7.72 -10.30 11.16
CA ALA A 35 8.24 -8.94 11.40
C ALA A 35 7.20 -7.87 11.05
N LYS A 36 6.18 -7.72 11.91
CA LYS A 36 5.05 -6.79 11.68
C LYS A 36 5.50 -5.35 11.38
N LYS A 37 6.61 -4.90 11.98
CA LYS A 37 7.18 -3.56 11.80
C LYS A 37 7.63 -3.28 10.36
N GLU A 38 7.99 -4.32 9.61
CA GLU A 38 8.50 -4.19 8.24
C GLU A 38 7.36 -4.18 7.20
N VAL A 39 6.17 -4.66 7.56
CA VAL A 39 4.99 -4.74 6.66
C VAL A 39 4.65 -3.40 6.00
N PRO A 40 4.64 -2.23 6.68
CA PRO A 40 4.38 -0.95 6.01
C PRO A 40 5.40 -0.64 4.91
N GLY A 41 6.68 -0.96 5.13
CA GLY A 41 7.75 -0.78 4.14
C GLY A 41 7.55 -1.67 2.92
N LEU A 42 7.24 -2.96 3.12
CA LEU A 42 6.94 -3.89 2.03
C LEU A 42 5.70 -3.46 1.23
N ARG A 43 4.65 -3.01 1.93
CA ARG A 43 3.42 -2.48 1.31
C ARG A 43 3.68 -1.24 0.46
N LEU A 44 4.53 -0.34 0.92
CA LEU A 44 4.93 0.85 0.17
C LEU A 44 5.74 0.46 -1.08
N ALA A 45 6.73 -0.43 -0.94
CA ALA A 45 7.53 -0.91 -2.07
C ALA A 45 6.66 -1.56 -3.15
N ASN A 46 5.70 -2.40 -2.76
CA ASN A 46 4.74 -2.99 -3.69
C ASN A 46 3.87 -1.94 -4.39
N SER A 47 3.35 -0.93 -3.67
CA SER A 47 2.59 0.17 -4.32
C SER A 47 3.45 0.95 -5.33
N LEU A 48 4.74 1.17 -5.03
CA LEU A 48 5.65 1.84 -5.95
C LEU A 48 5.93 1.00 -7.20
N PHE A 49 6.08 -0.32 -7.05
CA PHE A 49 6.24 -1.22 -8.19
C PHE A 49 5.00 -1.18 -9.08
N ILE A 50 3.81 -1.31 -8.49
CA ILE A 50 2.54 -1.21 -9.23
C ILE A 50 2.45 0.13 -9.96
N GLY A 51 2.72 1.24 -9.27
CA GLY A 51 2.67 2.57 -9.86
C GLY A 51 3.65 2.74 -11.04
N ALA A 52 4.90 2.32 -10.86
CA ALA A 52 5.93 2.43 -11.90
C ALA A 52 5.59 1.57 -13.13
N THR A 53 5.24 0.30 -12.92
CA THR A 53 4.87 -0.61 -14.02
C THR A 53 3.60 -0.13 -14.73
N PHE A 54 2.63 0.41 -14.00
CA PHE A 54 1.40 0.95 -14.59
C PHE A 54 1.65 2.20 -15.44
N ILE A 55 2.50 3.13 -14.98
CA ILE A 55 2.90 4.29 -15.78
C ILE A 55 3.63 3.83 -17.05
N ALA A 56 4.55 2.88 -16.93
CA ALA A 56 5.25 2.32 -18.09
C ALA A 56 4.28 1.67 -19.10
N LEU A 57 3.27 0.94 -18.60
CA LEU A 57 2.21 0.37 -19.42
C LEU A 57 1.43 1.45 -20.18
N ILE A 58 1.02 2.54 -19.50
CA ILE A 58 0.33 3.65 -20.16
C ILE A 58 1.20 4.24 -21.27
N ILE A 59 2.48 4.52 -21.00
CA ILE A 59 3.40 5.09 -21.98
C ILE A 59 3.51 4.19 -23.21
N GLN A 60 3.74 2.89 -23.02
CA GLN A 60 3.88 1.95 -24.15
C GLN A 60 2.55 1.73 -24.91
N THR A 61 1.41 1.83 -24.21
CA THR A 61 0.09 1.82 -24.85
C THR A 61 -0.08 3.03 -25.76
N LEU A 62 0.33 4.22 -25.30
CA LEU A 62 0.25 5.46 -26.10
C LEU A 62 1.21 5.44 -27.29
N MET A 63 2.37 4.79 -27.14
CA MET A 63 3.33 4.59 -28.23
C MET A 63 2.90 3.51 -29.24
N LYS A 64 1.81 2.79 -28.97
CA LYS A 64 1.33 1.65 -29.79
C LYS A 64 2.39 0.56 -29.99
N THR A 65 3.28 0.39 -29.01
CA THR A 65 4.36 -0.60 -29.04
C THR A 65 4.03 -1.86 -28.24
N VAL A 66 2.86 -1.89 -27.58
CA VAL A 66 2.45 -2.97 -26.68
C VAL A 66 1.39 -3.86 -27.32
N ARG A 67 1.47 -5.16 -27.07
CA ARG A 67 0.49 -6.16 -27.55
C ARG A 67 -0.55 -6.47 -26.48
N PRO A 68 -1.72 -7.02 -26.84
CA PRO A 68 -2.76 -7.38 -25.87
C PRO A 68 -2.24 -8.35 -24.80
N LEU A 69 -1.42 -9.33 -25.17
CA LEU A 69 -0.83 -10.29 -24.23
C LEU A 69 0.13 -9.62 -23.22
N ASP A 70 0.97 -8.68 -23.68
CA ASP A 70 1.88 -7.92 -22.82
C ASP A 70 1.09 -7.11 -21.79
N ILE A 71 0.03 -6.42 -22.24
CA ILE A 71 -0.90 -5.71 -21.37
C ILE A 71 -1.49 -6.67 -20.33
N TYR A 72 -2.02 -7.82 -20.78
CA TYR A 72 -2.65 -8.79 -19.89
C TYR A 72 -1.71 -9.29 -18.78
N ILE A 73 -0.45 -9.62 -19.11
CA ILE A 73 0.55 -10.06 -18.12
C ILE A 73 0.82 -8.96 -17.09
N ILE A 74 0.98 -7.72 -17.54
CA ILE A 74 1.25 -6.59 -16.64
C ILE A 74 0.03 -6.28 -15.78
N LEU A 75 -1.17 -6.42 -16.32
CA LEU A 75 -2.39 -6.32 -15.56
C LEU A 75 -2.45 -7.42 -14.49
N LEU A 76 -2.09 -8.68 -14.78
CA LEU A 76 -1.97 -9.70 -13.73
C LEU A 76 -0.99 -9.32 -12.62
N LEU A 77 0.17 -8.74 -12.95
CA LEU A 77 1.17 -8.31 -11.96
C LEU A 77 0.68 -7.09 -11.15
N THR A 78 0.14 -6.07 -11.81
CA THR A 78 -0.31 -4.85 -11.12
C THR A 78 -1.58 -5.09 -10.30
N TYR A 79 -2.48 -5.97 -10.75
CA TYR A 79 -3.70 -6.36 -10.03
C TYR A 79 -3.51 -7.49 -9.02
N GLY A 80 -2.40 -8.23 -9.07
CA GLY A 80 -2.16 -9.42 -8.25
C GLY A 80 -2.43 -9.18 -6.75
N SER A 81 -1.87 -8.09 -6.22
CA SER A 81 -2.09 -7.71 -4.80
C SER A 81 -3.52 -7.27 -4.49
N TYR A 82 -4.25 -6.77 -5.48
CA TYR A 82 -5.62 -6.31 -5.34
C TYR A 82 -6.64 -7.44 -5.44
N TYR A 83 -6.33 -8.53 -6.13
CA TYR A 83 -7.17 -9.74 -6.13
C TYR A 83 -7.32 -10.36 -4.74
N ALA A 84 -6.38 -10.11 -3.81
CA ALA A 84 -6.52 -10.52 -2.41
C ALA A 84 -7.74 -9.87 -1.70
N TYR A 85 -8.25 -8.75 -2.22
CA TYR A 85 -9.48 -8.15 -1.75
C TYR A 85 -10.74 -8.91 -2.20
N VAL A 86 -10.69 -9.69 -3.29
CA VAL A 86 -11.88 -10.40 -3.81
C VAL A 86 -12.42 -11.42 -2.79
N PRO A 87 -11.63 -12.36 -2.23
CA PRO A 87 -12.11 -13.26 -1.18
C PRO A 87 -12.62 -12.50 0.05
N THR A 88 -11.99 -11.37 0.38
CA THR A 88 -12.37 -10.53 1.52
C THR A 88 -13.77 -9.91 1.31
N TYR A 89 -14.04 -9.38 0.13
CA TYR A 89 -15.35 -8.81 -0.20
C TYR A 89 -16.43 -9.88 -0.37
N LEU A 90 -16.09 -11.04 -0.95
CA LEU A 90 -17.00 -12.20 -1.00
C LEU A 90 -17.36 -12.68 0.40
N TRP A 91 -16.38 -12.80 1.29
CA TRP A 91 -16.60 -13.16 2.69
C TRP A 91 -17.53 -12.18 3.40
N ARG A 92 -17.36 -10.88 3.16
CA ARG A 92 -18.28 -9.84 3.67
C ARG A 92 -19.70 -10.01 3.13
N LEU A 93 -19.86 -10.37 1.87
CA LEU A 93 -21.17 -10.64 1.29
C LEU A 93 -21.83 -11.86 1.96
N PHE A 94 -21.11 -12.97 2.11
CA PHE A 94 -21.59 -14.19 2.76
C PHE A 94 -21.95 -13.98 4.24
N THR A 95 -21.17 -13.16 4.96
CA THR A 95 -21.42 -12.86 6.38
C THR A 95 -22.39 -11.69 6.60
N GLY A 96 -23.05 -11.20 5.54
CA GLY A 96 -24.03 -10.11 5.62
C GLY A 96 -23.44 -8.79 6.11
N CYS A 97 -22.18 -8.52 5.78
CA CYS A 97 -21.38 -7.38 6.24
C CYS A 97 -21.40 -7.26 7.78
N SER A 98 -21.36 -8.39 8.49
CA SER A 98 -21.27 -8.42 9.94
C SER A 98 -19.90 -7.89 10.40
N PRO A 99 -19.84 -6.84 11.24
CA PRO A 99 -18.57 -6.32 11.77
C PRO A 99 -17.73 -7.36 12.53
N LEU A 100 -18.38 -8.40 13.07
CA LEU A 100 -17.75 -9.44 13.88
C LEU A 100 -16.81 -10.34 13.07
N TRP A 101 -17.21 -10.67 11.84
CA TRP A 101 -16.54 -11.63 10.97
C TRP A 101 -15.66 -10.96 9.92
N ASP A 102 -15.51 -9.64 9.97
CA ASP A 102 -14.75 -8.88 8.97
C ASP A 102 -13.24 -8.99 9.23
N PRO A 103 -12.47 -9.72 8.40
CA PRO A 103 -11.04 -9.95 8.63
C PRO A 103 -10.23 -8.65 8.50
N THR A 104 -10.71 -7.65 7.76
CA THR A 104 -9.98 -6.38 7.62
C THR A 104 -9.94 -5.56 8.90
N ARG A 105 -10.87 -5.81 9.84
CA ARG A 105 -10.93 -5.09 11.12
C ARG A 105 -9.88 -5.57 12.13
N TRP A 106 -9.39 -6.78 11.92
CA TRP A 106 -8.45 -7.47 12.81
C TRP A 106 -7.08 -7.66 12.15
N THR A 107 -6.69 -6.72 11.28
CA THR A 107 -5.39 -6.76 10.62
C THR A 107 -4.26 -6.58 11.64
N ARG A 108 -3.19 -7.36 11.45
CA ARG A 108 -2.01 -7.32 12.32
C ARG A 108 -1.25 -5.99 12.23
N VAL A 109 -1.32 -5.34 11.07
CA VAL A 109 -0.65 -4.08 10.79
C VAL A 109 -1.63 -3.11 10.16
N ARG A 110 -1.94 -2.05 10.92
CA ARG A 110 -2.87 -1.01 10.50
C ARG A 110 -2.21 -0.11 9.44
N PRO A 111 -2.86 0.09 8.27
CA PRO A 111 -2.38 1.08 7.30
C PRO A 111 -2.60 2.50 7.84
N THR A 112 -1.75 3.44 7.41
CA THR A 112 -1.98 4.87 7.62
C THR A 112 -3.06 5.37 6.65
N ALA A 113 -3.81 6.41 7.03
CA ALA A 113 -4.84 7.00 6.17
C ALA A 113 -4.28 7.49 4.82
N LEU A 114 -3.07 8.05 4.84
CA LEU A 114 -2.37 8.47 3.62
C LEU A 114 -2.08 7.29 2.69
N TYR A 115 -1.47 6.22 3.22
CA TYR A 115 -1.18 5.01 2.43
C TYR A 115 -2.48 4.41 1.87
N PHE A 116 -3.51 4.31 2.71
CA PHE A 116 -4.81 3.77 2.31
C PHE A 116 -5.43 4.57 1.17
N THR A 117 -5.44 5.90 1.28
CA THR A 117 -5.96 6.81 0.24
C THR A 117 -5.17 6.67 -1.06
N LEU A 118 -3.84 6.71 -1.01
CA LEU A 118 -3.00 6.58 -2.20
C LEU A 118 -3.16 5.22 -2.88
N ASN A 119 -3.24 4.13 -2.09
CA ASN A 119 -3.44 2.79 -2.63
C ASN A 119 -4.81 2.64 -3.30
N LEU A 120 -5.87 3.26 -2.73
CA LEU A 120 -7.19 3.31 -3.36
C LEU A 120 -7.19 4.11 -4.67
N LEU A 121 -6.51 5.26 -4.71
CA LEU A 121 -6.39 6.05 -5.94
C LEU A 121 -5.66 5.27 -7.03
N LEU A 122 -4.56 4.60 -6.69
CA LEU A 122 -3.82 3.74 -7.62
C LEU A 122 -4.70 2.59 -8.13
N LEU A 123 -5.41 1.91 -7.23
CA LEU A 123 -6.33 0.84 -7.60
C LEU A 123 -7.45 1.33 -8.54
N ILE A 124 -8.06 2.49 -8.27
CA ILE A 124 -9.08 3.07 -9.16
C ILE A 124 -8.48 3.36 -10.55
N ALA A 125 -7.28 3.95 -10.61
CA ALA A 125 -6.62 4.24 -11.88
C ALA A 125 -6.34 2.96 -12.70
N VAL A 126 -5.78 1.93 -12.07
CA VAL A 126 -5.53 0.63 -12.72
C VAL A 126 -6.86 -0.04 -13.11
N SER A 127 -7.91 0.07 -12.29
CA SER A 127 -9.25 -0.47 -12.58
C SER A 127 -9.87 0.17 -13.82
N CYS A 128 -9.75 1.49 -13.97
CA CYS A 128 -10.24 2.19 -15.16
C CYS A 128 -9.54 1.69 -16.44
N TYR A 129 -8.22 1.51 -16.37
CA TYR A 129 -7.46 0.96 -17.50
C TYR A 129 -7.82 -0.50 -17.78
N GLN A 130 -8.00 -1.32 -16.75
CA GLN A 130 -8.47 -2.72 -16.85
C GLN A 130 -9.80 -2.78 -17.62
N ILE A 131 -10.77 -1.94 -17.25
CA ILE A 131 -12.09 -1.89 -17.91
C ILE A 131 -11.94 -1.50 -19.38
N TRP A 132 -11.13 -0.49 -19.70
CA TRP A 132 -10.83 -0.11 -21.08
C TRP A 132 -10.23 -1.28 -21.87
N PHE A 133 -9.22 -1.95 -21.31
CA PHE A 133 -8.55 -3.09 -21.96
C PHE A 133 -9.54 -4.20 -22.33
N TRP A 134 -10.38 -4.62 -21.38
CA TRP A 134 -11.34 -5.73 -21.61
C TRP A 134 -12.54 -5.35 -22.49
N THR A 135 -12.90 -4.07 -22.57
CA THR A 135 -14.06 -3.62 -23.37
C THR A 135 -13.67 -3.29 -24.81
N THR A 136 -12.60 -2.53 -25.00
CA THR A 136 -12.19 -2.03 -26.31
C THR A 136 -10.77 -2.44 -26.68
N GLY A 137 -9.82 -2.38 -25.74
CA GLY A 137 -8.39 -2.58 -25.99
C GLY A 137 -8.06 -3.92 -26.66
N ILE A 138 -8.60 -5.03 -26.15
CA ILE A 138 -8.39 -6.37 -26.73
C ILE A 138 -8.84 -6.41 -28.18
N ARG A 139 -10.01 -5.86 -28.51
CA ARG A 139 -10.56 -5.93 -29.87
C ARG A 139 -9.76 -5.09 -30.85
N SER A 140 -9.36 -3.89 -30.44
CA SER A 140 -8.57 -3.00 -31.30
C SER A 140 -7.17 -3.57 -31.58
N LEU A 141 -6.53 -4.17 -30.57
CA LEU A 141 -5.15 -4.64 -30.67
C LEU A 141 -5.05 -6.06 -31.26
N ALA A 142 -6.04 -6.94 -31.02
CA ALA A 142 -6.04 -8.30 -31.56
C ALA A 142 -6.35 -8.35 -33.07
N MET A 143 -7.15 -7.39 -33.57
CA MET A 143 -7.52 -7.34 -34.99
C MET A 143 -6.32 -7.05 -35.91
N GLU A 144 -5.26 -6.43 -35.38
CA GLU A 144 -4.06 -6.07 -36.15
C GLU A 144 -3.09 -7.23 -36.38
N MET A 145 -3.12 -8.30 -35.56
CA MET A 145 -2.03 -9.28 -35.51
C MET A 145 -2.36 -10.71 -35.93
N GLY A 146 -3.64 -11.06 -36.16
CA GLY A 146 -4.04 -12.34 -36.76
C GLY A 146 -3.63 -13.62 -35.97
N CYS A 147 -3.14 -13.48 -34.75
CA CYS A 147 -2.60 -14.54 -33.91
C CYS A 147 -3.58 -14.96 -32.79
N GLN A 148 -3.56 -16.22 -32.39
CA GLN A 148 -4.32 -16.71 -31.23
C GLN A 148 -3.49 -16.64 -29.95
N GLU A 149 -3.89 -15.73 -29.06
CA GLU A 149 -3.30 -15.57 -27.73
C GLU A 149 -4.16 -16.30 -26.69
N TYR A 150 -3.50 -16.86 -25.68
CA TYR A 150 -4.13 -17.62 -24.62
C TYR A 150 -3.99 -16.93 -23.27
N SER A 151 -5.05 -16.97 -22.47
CA SER A 151 -5.10 -16.46 -21.11
C SER A 151 -5.29 -17.59 -20.11
N PHE A 152 -5.03 -17.28 -18.83
CA PHE A 152 -5.26 -18.20 -17.73
C PHE A 152 -6.67 -18.06 -17.15
N LEU A 153 -7.40 -19.17 -17.14
CA LEU A 153 -8.66 -19.32 -16.42
C LEU A 153 -8.75 -20.72 -15.79
N PHE A 154 -7.71 -21.13 -15.04
CA PHE A 154 -7.50 -22.52 -14.56
C PHE A 154 -7.41 -23.59 -15.67
N THR A 155 -7.55 -23.15 -16.91
CA THR A 155 -7.34 -23.92 -18.13
C THR A 155 -6.87 -22.95 -19.21
N LYS A 156 -6.34 -23.51 -20.30
CA LYS A 156 -5.90 -22.74 -21.47
C LYS A 156 -7.15 -22.25 -22.22
N VAL A 157 -7.44 -20.96 -22.10
CA VAL A 157 -8.57 -20.31 -22.78
C VAL A 157 -8.04 -19.26 -23.73
N ARG A 158 -8.75 -19.00 -24.83
CA ARG A 158 -8.40 -17.90 -25.72
C ARG A 158 -8.61 -16.55 -25.01
N LEU A 159 -7.65 -15.64 -25.16
CA LEU A 159 -7.68 -14.32 -24.54
C LEU A 159 -8.90 -13.49 -25.01
N ASP A 160 -9.28 -13.65 -26.28
CA ASP A 160 -10.43 -12.99 -26.90
C ASP A 160 -11.78 -13.67 -26.62
N SER A 161 -11.79 -14.74 -25.82
CA SER A 161 -13.04 -15.44 -25.48
C SER A 161 -13.96 -14.54 -24.64
N GLY A 162 -15.26 -14.58 -24.95
CA GLY A 162 -16.27 -13.82 -24.22
C GLY A 162 -16.32 -14.16 -22.72
N VAL A 163 -16.02 -15.41 -22.35
CA VAL A 163 -15.95 -15.85 -20.94
C VAL A 163 -14.80 -15.18 -20.20
N CYS A 164 -13.59 -15.18 -20.79
CA CYS A 164 -12.43 -14.53 -20.18
C CYS A 164 -12.66 -13.02 -20.00
N ILE A 165 -13.22 -12.39 -21.03
CA ILE A 165 -13.57 -10.96 -21.00
C ILE A 165 -14.60 -10.68 -19.89
N ALA A 166 -15.70 -11.42 -19.86
CA ALA A 166 -16.78 -11.20 -18.90
C ALA A 166 -16.32 -11.36 -17.44
N LEU A 167 -15.52 -12.39 -17.15
CA LEU A 167 -15.03 -12.64 -15.78
C LEU A 167 -14.08 -11.54 -15.30
N ASN A 168 -13.07 -11.20 -16.09
CA ASN A 168 -12.12 -10.15 -15.71
C ASN A 168 -12.79 -8.77 -15.62
N LEU A 169 -13.72 -8.47 -16.52
CA LEU A 169 -14.50 -7.24 -16.48
C LEU A 169 -15.39 -7.17 -15.23
N THR A 170 -16.00 -8.28 -14.85
CA THR A 170 -16.84 -8.36 -13.63
C THR A 170 -16.01 -8.11 -12.38
N PHE A 171 -14.82 -8.73 -12.27
CA PHE A 171 -13.92 -8.45 -11.16
C PHE A 171 -13.43 -6.99 -11.14
N ALA A 172 -13.09 -6.43 -12.31
CA ALA A 172 -12.65 -5.04 -12.42
C ALA A 172 -13.75 -4.05 -11.99
N LEU A 173 -14.98 -4.23 -12.47
CA LEU A 173 -16.13 -3.39 -12.11
C LEU A 173 -16.50 -3.52 -10.63
N GLY A 174 -16.55 -4.75 -10.11
CA GLY A 174 -16.85 -5.00 -8.69
C GLY A 174 -15.84 -4.31 -7.77
N LEU A 175 -14.54 -4.47 -8.06
CA LEU A 175 -13.49 -3.81 -7.30
C LEU A 175 -13.54 -2.28 -7.45
N LEU A 176 -13.77 -1.74 -8.65
CA LEU A 176 -13.91 -0.30 -8.87
C LEU A 176 -15.04 0.29 -8.01
N VAL A 177 -16.21 -0.35 -7.98
CA VAL A 177 -17.37 0.09 -7.18
C VAL A 177 -17.04 0.03 -5.69
N CYS A 178 -16.51 -1.09 -5.20
CA CYS A 178 -16.15 -1.25 -3.79
C CYS A 178 -15.08 -0.25 -3.33
N CYS A 179 -14.07 0.00 -4.15
CA CYS A 179 -12.97 0.91 -3.84
C CYS A 179 -13.40 2.37 -3.93
N SER A 180 -14.20 2.75 -4.94
CA SER A 180 -14.76 4.10 -5.04
C SER A 180 -15.68 4.40 -3.86
N PHE A 181 -16.53 3.44 -3.46
CA PHE A 181 -17.36 3.58 -2.26
C PHE A 181 -16.50 3.78 -1.00
N SER A 182 -15.46 2.96 -0.83
CA SER A 182 -14.54 3.07 0.32
C SER A 182 -13.79 4.41 0.34
N LEU A 183 -13.36 4.92 -0.81
CA LEU A 183 -12.70 6.22 -0.94
C LEU A 183 -13.66 7.38 -0.61
N CYS A 184 -14.90 7.33 -1.10
CA CYS A 184 -15.93 8.33 -0.80
C CYS A 184 -16.25 8.41 0.71
N LEU A 185 -16.21 7.27 1.41
CA LEU A 185 -16.37 7.23 2.87
C LEU A 185 -15.16 7.86 3.58
N GLU A 186 -13.93 7.52 3.16
CA GLU A 186 -12.70 8.05 3.76
C GLU A 186 -12.57 9.57 3.58
N LEU A 187 -12.88 10.07 2.38
CA LEU A 187 -12.90 11.49 2.06
C LEU A 187 -14.12 12.23 2.64
N LYS A 188 -14.99 11.53 3.40
CA LYS A 188 -16.21 12.07 4.01
C LYS A 188 -17.20 12.71 3.03
N ILE A 189 -17.09 12.38 1.74
CA ILE A 189 -18.01 12.83 0.68
C ILE A 189 -19.39 12.19 0.89
N MET A 190 -19.41 10.91 1.30
CA MET A 190 -20.63 10.16 1.55
C MET A 190 -20.70 9.71 3.02
N ARG A 191 -21.90 9.73 3.60
CA ARG A 191 -22.14 9.12 4.92
C ARG A 191 -22.41 7.62 4.75
N PRO A 192 -21.93 6.77 5.68
CA PRO A 192 -22.23 5.35 5.62
C PRO A 192 -23.75 5.12 5.70
N PRO A 193 -24.28 4.12 4.98
CA PRO A 193 -25.70 3.87 4.98
C PRO A 193 -26.20 3.50 6.38
N LYS A 194 -27.45 3.89 6.72
CA LYS A 194 -28.01 3.77 8.07
C LYS A 194 -27.87 2.36 8.66
N TRP A 195 -28.11 1.33 7.84
CA TRP A 195 -28.02 -0.07 8.28
C TRP A 195 -26.61 -0.47 8.70
N LEU A 196 -25.57 -0.02 7.99
CA LEU A 196 -24.18 -0.29 8.32
C LEU A 196 -23.77 0.46 9.60
N ARG A 197 -24.23 1.71 9.75
CA ARG A 197 -24.01 2.51 10.97
C ARG A 197 -24.67 1.89 12.21
N ILE A 198 -25.92 1.43 12.10
CA ILE A 198 -26.63 0.77 13.20
C ILE A 198 -25.93 -0.53 13.59
N LYS A 199 -25.49 -1.34 12.61
CA LYS A 199 -24.69 -2.55 12.89
C LYS A 199 -23.40 -2.23 13.63
N ASP A 200 -22.67 -1.19 13.23
CA ASP A 200 -21.42 -0.80 13.88
C ASP A 200 -21.64 -0.30 15.33
N ILE A 201 -22.70 0.48 15.58
CA ILE A 201 -23.04 0.95 16.93
C ILE A 201 -23.40 -0.21 17.85
N LYS A 202 -24.31 -1.11 17.40
CA LYS A 202 -24.71 -2.29 18.18
C LYS A 202 -23.50 -3.16 18.51
N TYR A 203 -22.61 -3.35 17.54
CA TYR A 203 -21.40 -4.12 17.72
C TYR A 203 -20.45 -3.51 18.77
N ARG A 204 -20.25 -2.18 18.74
CA ARG A 204 -19.42 -1.49 19.76
C ARG A 204 -19.97 -1.67 21.16
N GLN A 205 -21.29 -1.53 21.33
CA GLN A 205 -21.95 -1.79 22.60
C GLN A 205 -21.75 -3.24 23.05
N GLN A 206 -21.82 -4.19 22.12
CA GLN A 206 -21.62 -5.60 22.41
C GLN A 206 -20.18 -5.90 22.86
N ILE A 207 -19.16 -5.37 22.18
CA ILE A 207 -17.75 -5.53 22.59
C ILE A 207 -17.51 -4.98 24.00
N GLN A 208 -18.10 -3.81 24.31
CA GLN A 208 -17.90 -3.18 25.62
C GLN A 208 -18.53 -4.00 26.76
N ASN A 209 -19.61 -4.73 26.47
CA ASN A 209 -20.35 -5.49 27.46
C ASN A 209 -19.90 -6.95 27.59
N ASP A 210 -19.16 -7.49 26.61
CA ASP A 210 -18.83 -8.91 26.54
C ASP A 210 -17.37 -9.13 26.11
N GLU A 211 -16.50 -9.37 27.10
CA GLU A 211 -15.08 -9.68 26.87
C GLU A 211 -14.88 -10.95 26.04
N THR A 212 -15.82 -11.89 26.06
CA THR A 212 -15.72 -13.15 25.30
C THR A 212 -15.81 -12.93 23.80
N ILE A 213 -16.40 -11.81 23.37
CA ILE A 213 -16.44 -11.41 21.95
C ILE A 213 -15.04 -11.16 21.44
N CYS A 214 -14.10 -10.67 22.25
CA CYS A 214 -12.71 -10.51 21.84
C CYS A 214 -11.86 -11.77 22.13
N SER A 215 -12.46 -12.96 22.04
CA SER A 215 -11.70 -14.21 22.16
C SER A 215 -10.52 -14.23 21.18
N SER A 216 -9.31 -14.30 21.73
CA SER A 216 -8.05 -14.30 20.98
C SER A 216 -8.01 -15.40 19.92
N GLY A 217 -8.69 -16.53 20.17
CA GLY A 217 -8.79 -17.65 19.22
C GLY A 217 -9.53 -17.27 17.93
N ARG A 218 -10.63 -16.51 18.02
CA ARG A 218 -11.38 -16.08 16.83
C ARG A 218 -10.61 -15.05 16.01
N ILE A 219 -9.95 -14.11 16.69
CA ILE A 219 -9.11 -13.10 16.03
C ILE A 219 -7.96 -13.80 15.28
N LEU A 220 -7.30 -14.77 15.93
CA LEU A 220 -6.25 -15.57 15.31
C LEU A 220 -6.78 -16.35 14.11
N PHE A 221 -7.95 -17.00 14.24
CA PHE A 221 -8.59 -17.72 13.15
C PHE A 221 -8.82 -16.84 11.92
N LEU A 222 -9.39 -15.64 12.09
CA LEU A 222 -9.62 -14.70 10.99
C LEU A 222 -8.31 -14.23 10.35
N GLN A 223 -7.25 -14.02 11.14
CA GLN A 223 -5.93 -13.64 10.64
C GLN A 223 -5.25 -14.75 9.84
N VAL A 224 -5.34 -16.00 10.32
CA VAL A 224 -4.84 -17.19 9.62
C VAL A 224 -5.61 -17.37 8.31
N LEU A 225 -6.95 -17.32 8.36
CA LEU A 225 -7.80 -17.45 7.19
C LEU A 225 -7.49 -16.39 6.12
N GLN A 226 -7.34 -15.13 6.53
CA GLN A 226 -6.94 -14.05 5.62
C GLN A 226 -5.56 -14.31 5.00
N SER A 227 -4.59 -14.76 5.81
CA SER A 227 -3.23 -15.03 5.33
C SER A 227 -3.20 -16.20 4.34
N LEU A 228 -3.94 -17.27 4.61
CA LEU A 228 -4.11 -18.40 3.71
C LEU A 228 -4.82 -18.00 2.42
N SER A 229 -5.87 -17.18 2.52
CA SER A 229 -6.55 -16.62 1.35
C SER A 229 -5.60 -15.78 0.49
N ASN A 230 -4.81 -14.90 1.11
CA ASN A 230 -3.83 -14.08 0.39
C ASN A 230 -2.76 -14.96 -0.29
N LEU A 231 -2.31 -16.01 0.39
CA LEU A 231 -1.34 -16.97 -0.16
C LEU A 231 -1.93 -17.73 -1.35
N ALA A 232 -3.16 -18.24 -1.24
CA ALA A 232 -3.85 -18.92 -2.33
C ALA A 232 -4.02 -18.03 -3.56
N VAL A 233 -4.41 -16.77 -3.36
CA VAL A 233 -4.50 -15.78 -4.44
C VAL A 233 -3.12 -15.53 -5.05
N ALA A 234 -2.09 -15.29 -4.25
CA ALA A 234 -0.73 -15.05 -4.76
C ALA A 234 -0.23 -16.22 -5.60
N ILE A 235 -0.37 -17.46 -5.13
CA ILE A 235 -0.01 -18.68 -5.88
C ILE A 235 -0.80 -18.76 -7.18
N THR A 236 -2.11 -18.46 -7.15
CA THR A 236 -2.96 -18.50 -8.34
C THR A 236 -2.52 -17.47 -9.37
N ILE A 237 -2.16 -16.25 -8.98
CA ILE A 237 -1.70 -15.22 -9.89
C ILE A 237 -0.31 -15.53 -10.43
N ILE A 238 0.61 -16.06 -9.61
CA ILE A 238 1.92 -16.54 -10.06
C ILE A 238 1.71 -17.62 -11.14
N ALA A 239 0.90 -18.63 -10.85
CA ALA A 239 0.58 -19.68 -11.80
C ALA A 239 -0.07 -19.12 -13.07
N ALA A 240 -1.00 -18.16 -12.93
CA ALA A 240 -1.64 -17.50 -14.06
C ALA A 240 -0.64 -16.80 -14.97
N THR A 241 0.30 -16.04 -14.40
CA THR A 241 1.35 -15.35 -15.16
C THR A 241 2.29 -16.34 -15.84
N GLU A 242 2.85 -17.30 -15.12
CA GLU A 242 3.82 -18.26 -15.67
C GLU A 242 3.20 -19.18 -16.71
N LEU A 243 1.97 -19.66 -16.49
CA LEU A 243 1.26 -20.49 -17.47
C LEU A 243 0.85 -19.68 -18.70
N THR A 244 0.49 -18.41 -18.55
CA THR A 244 0.22 -17.53 -19.70
C THR A 244 1.47 -17.39 -20.57
N ILE A 245 2.63 -17.17 -19.96
CA ILE A 245 3.92 -17.06 -20.67
C ILE A 245 4.25 -18.39 -21.37
N HIS A 246 4.14 -19.50 -20.66
CA HIS A 246 4.42 -20.83 -21.19
C HIS A 246 3.45 -21.24 -22.31
N TRP A 247 2.14 -21.00 -22.17
CA TRP A 247 1.15 -21.40 -23.19
C TRP A 247 1.22 -20.61 -24.48
N ASN A 248 1.84 -19.43 -24.45
CA ASN A 248 2.07 -18.57 -25.60
C ASN A 248 3.52 -18.61 -26.08
N ASN A 249 4.37 -19.49 -25.53
CA ASN A 249 5.78 -19.68 -25.93
C ASN A 249 6.58 -18.36 -26.01
N LEU A 250 6.41 -17.46 -25.04
CA LEU A 250 7.11 -16.17 -25.10
C LEU A 250 8.62 -16.36 -24.88
N THR A 251 9.41 -15.99 -25.87
CA THR A 251 10.88 -15.97 -25.79
C THR A 251 11.37 -14.64 -25.18
N ASP A 252 12.65 -14.58 -24.80
CA ASP A 252 13.35 -13.36 -24.36
C ASP A 252 12.89 -12.74 -23.03
N VAL A 253 12.00 -13.42 -22.29
CA VAL A 253 11.48 -12.93 -20.99
C VAL A 253 12.02 -13.69 -19.77
N HIS A 254 12.96 -14.62 -20.01
CA HIS A 254 13.55 -15.48 -18.98
C HIS A 254 14.92 -15.01 -18.50
N ASP A 255 15.56 -14.08 -19.20
CA ASP A 255 16.91 -13.63 -18.86
C ASP A 255 16.92 -12.31 -18.08
N LEU A 256 17.88 -12.17 -17.18
CA LEU A 256 18.17 -10.92 -16.46
C LEU A 256 19.16 -10.07 -17.25
N SER A 257 18.68 -9.43 -18.31
CA SER A 257 19.53 -8.69 -19.26
C SER A 257 19.56 -7.17 -19.03
N THR A 258 18.54 -6.59 -18.37
CA THR A 258 18.40 -5.14 -18.25
C THR A 258 18.34 -4.66 -16.78
N THR A 259 18.86 -3.45 -16.53
CA THR A 259 18.83 -2.81 -15.21
C THR A 259 17.41 -2.70 -14.65
N GLY A 260 16.42 -2.48 -15.53
CA GLY A 260 15.00 -2.42 -15.18
C GLY A 260 14.46 -3.72 -14.56
N GLN A 261 15.08 -4.86 -14.86
CA GLN A 261 14.74 -6.15 -14.26
C GLN A 261 15.55 -6.44 -13.00
N THR A 262 16.82 -6.01 -12.95
CA THR A 262 17.70 -6.24 -11.79
C THR A 262 17.22 -5.49 -10.54
N ILE A 263 16.75 -4.25 -10.69
CA ILE A 263 16.27 -3.42 -9.57
C ILE A 263 15.15 -4.14 -8.78
N PRO A 264 14.06 -4.59 -9.44
CA PRO A 264 13.00 -5.35 -8.79
C PRO A 264 13.45 -6.56 -7.97
N VAL A 265 14.37 -7.35 -8.51
CA VAL A 265 14.90 -8.56 -7.84
C VAL A 265 15.69 -8.20 -6.61
N ILE A 266 16.62 -7.25 -6.73
CA ILE A 266 17.49 -6.86 -5.62
C ILE A 266 16.68 -6.22 -4.48
N VAL A 267 15.71 -5.36 -4.81
CA VAL A 267 14.81 -4.77 -3.82
C VAL A 267 13.97 -5.85 -3.14
N GLY A 268 13.40 -6.79 -3.91
CA GLY A 268 12.61 -7.90 -3.37
C GLY A 268 13.42 -8.79 -2.42
N ALA A 269 14.62 -9.20 -2.84
CA ALA A 269 15.54 -9.99 -2.03
C ALA A 269 15.98 -9.26 -0.76
N GLY A 270 16.36 -7.98 -0.87
CA GLY A 270 16.77 -7.15 0.25
C GLY A 270 15.67 -6.98 1.30
N LEU A 271 14.41 -6.79 0.88
CA LEU A 271 13.27 -6.70 1.79
C LEU A 271 13.01 -8.01 2.53
N ILE A 272 13.11 -9.16 1.85
CA ILE A 272 12.97 -10.47 2.50
C ILE A 272 14.11 -10.69 3.52
N LEU A 273 15.35 -10.41 3.15
CA LEU A 273 16.50 -10.50 4.05
C LEU A 273 16.32 -9.61 5.28
N ARG A 274 15.80 -8.40 5.09
CA ARG A 274 15.48 -7.48 6.19
C ARG A 274 14.41 -8.03 7.13
N VAL A 275 13.36 -8.66 6.60
CA VAL A 275 12.32 -9.33 7.42
C VAL A 275 12.94 -10.40 8.32
N PHE A 276 13.80 -11.26 7.76
CA PHE A 276 14.50 -12.29 8.53
C PHE A 276 15.47 -11.70 9.56
N TYR A 277 16.23 -10.67 9.18
CA TYR A 277 17.15 -9.99 10.08
C TYR A 277 16.43 -9.40 11.30
N VAL A 278 15.30 -8.71 11.09
CA VAL A 278 14.50 -8.14 12.18
C VAL A 278 13.90 -9.24 13.04
N PHE A 279 13.39 -10.32 12.44
CA PHE A 279 12.87 -11.46 13.17
C PHE A 279 13.90 -12.11 14.10
N VAL A 280 15.15 -12.25 13.65
CA VAL A 280 16.23 -12.84 14.46
C VAL A 280 16.73 -11.89 15.55
N ARG A 281 16.80 -10.57 15.27
CA ARG A 281 17.40 -9.59 16.20
C ARG A 281 16.44 -8.99 17.21
N GLU A 282 15.16 -8.89 16.90
CA GLU A 282 14.18 -8.31 17.81
C GLU A 282 13.39 -9.44 18.48
N PRO A 283 13.66 -9.78 19.76
CA PRO A 283 12.80 -10.68 20.49
C PRO A 283 11.39 -10.06 20.51
N THR A 284 10.40 -10.82 20.04
CA THR A 284 8.99 -10.43 20.05
C THR A 284 8.61 -10.12 21.50
N LYS A 285 8.62 -8.84 21.87
CA LYS A 285 7.92 -8.39 23.07
C LYS A 285 6.44 -8.70 22.83
N ASP A 286 5.80 -9.39 23.76
CA ASP A 286 4.38 -9.72 23.70
C ASP A 286 3.59 -8.42 23.51
N GLU A 287 3.25 -8.15 22.25
CA GLU A 287 2.55 -6.95 21.86
C GLU A 287 1.08 -7.16 22.28
N PRO A 288 0.48 -6.21 23.01
CA PRO A 288 -0.86 -6.38 23.56
C PRO A 288 -1.86 -6.73 22.45
N ALA A 289 -2.89 -7.51 22.82
CA ALA A 289 -3.91 -8.05 21.93
C ALA A 289 -4.39 -7.00 20.90
N VAL A 290 -4.44 -7.42 19.63
CA VAL A 290 -4.87 -6.58 18.49
C VAL A 290 -6.22 -5.94 18.82
N GLN A 291 -6.23 -4.64 19.11
CA GLN A 291 -7.47 -3.91 19.32
C GLN A 291 -8.24 -3.83 17.99
N PRO A 292 -9.58 -3.93 17.98
CA PRO A 292 -10.37 -3.81 16.76
C PRO A 292 -10.13 -2.44 16.10
N LEU A 293 -10.01 -2.43 14.77
CA LEU A 293 -10.11 -1.19 14.00
C LEU A 293 -11.51 -0.59 14.21
N LEU A 294 -11.60 0.48 14.98
CA LEU A 294 -12.81 1.29 15.10
C LEU A 294 -13.00 2.05 13.77
N PRO A 295 -14.09 1.84 13.01
CA PRO A 295 -14.27 2.59 11.78
C PRO A 295 -14.53 4.08 12.04
N LEU A 296 -13.92 4.92 11.19
CA LEU A 296 -14.31 6.24 10.68
C LEU A 296 -14.78 7.35 11.65
N HIS A 297 -14.66 7.16 12.97
CA HIS A 297 -14.90 8.22 13.96
C HIS A 297 -13.66 8.57 14.80
N SER A 298 -12.52 7.87 14.65
CA SER A 298 -11.29 8.31 15.35
C SER A 298 -10.63 9.54 14.72
N LEU A 299 -11.13 10.00 13.55
CA LEU A 299 -10.88 11.36 13.02
C LEU A 299 -11.94 12.37 13.49
N TYR A 300 -12.78 11.99 14.45
CA TYR A 300 -13.79 12.80 15.12
C TYR A 300 -13.74 12.53 16.63
N GLN A 301 -12.53 12.50 17.21
CA GLN A 301 -12.42 13.31 18.40
C GLN A 301 -12.29 14.74 17.85
N PRO A 302 -13.22 15.67 18.14
CA PRO A 302 -12.71 17.02 18.32
C PRO A 302 -11.60 16.83 19.35
N HIS A 303 -10.35 17.13 19.00
CA HIS A 303 -9.53 17.73 20.02
C HIS A 303 -10.39 18.87 20.52
N SER A 304 -11.03 18.66 21.68
CA SER A 304 -11.23 19.77 22.57
C SER A 304 -9.84 20.36 22.65
N PHE A 305 -9.65 21.47 21.94
CA PHE A 305 -8.78 22.51 22.42
C PHE A 305 -9.34 22.80 23.82
N ALA A 306 -8.88 22.02 24.80
CA ALA A 306 -8.82 22.48 26.15
C ALA A 306 -7.96 23.74 26.03
N SER A 307 -8.66 24.87 26.09
CA SER A 307 -8.06 26.17 26.33
C SER A 307 -6.91 25.99 27.32
N PRO A 308 -5.71 26.54 27.06
CA PRO A 308 -4.60 26.54 28.02
C PRO A 308 -4.94 27.21 29.35
N TRP A 309 -6.12 27.83 29.47
CA TRP A 309 -6.59 28.55 30.63
C TRP A 309 -7.87 27.91 31.17
N THR A 310 -7.73 26.72 31.75
CA THR A 310 -8.64 26.26 32.80
C THR A 310 -7.78 25.93 34.01
N PRO A 311 -7.83 26.73 35.10
CA PRO A 311 -7.13 26.36 36.32
C PRO A 311 -7.74 25.07 36.87
N PRO A 312 -6.92 24.18 37.46
CA PRO A 312 -7.42 22.92 37.99
C PRO A 312 -8.46 23.19 39.07
N MET A 313 -9.65 22.59 38.91
CA MET A 313 -10.64 22.46 39.97
C MET A 313 -9.95 21.78 41.15
N GLN A 314 -9.74 22.53 42.23
CA GLN A 314 -9.32 22.00 43.52
C GLN A 314 -10.36 20.98 43.97
N GLN A 315 -9.93 19.73 44.14
CA GLN A 315 -10.66 18.76 44.96
C GLN A 315 -10.84 19.37 46.35
N ALA A 316 -12.09 19.57 46.74
CA ALA A 316 -12.46 20.03 48.07
C ALA A 316 -12.03 18.97 49.10
N TYR A 317 -10.96 19.28 49.84
CA TYR A 317 -10.68 18.61 51.10
C TYR A 317 -11.63 19.16 52.18
N PRO A 318 -12.19 18.32 53.06
CA PRO A 318 -12.94 18.79 54.21
C PRO A 318 -11.99 19.54 55.17
N GLY A 319 -12.35 20.79 55.49
CA GLY A 319 -11.54 21.68 56.33
C GLY A 319 -11.40 21.18 57.78
N PRO A 320 -10.30 21.51 58.48
CA PRO A 320 -10.20 21.32 59.92
C PRO A 320 -10.95 22.43 60.67
N GLY A 321 -11.60 22.04 61.77
CA GLY A 321 -12.34 22.93 62.66
C GLY A 321 -11.48 23.96 63.39
N PRO A 322 -12.12 24.91 64.09
CA PRO A 322 -11.47 26.13 64.57
C PRO A 322 -10.60 25.85 65.79
N GLY A 323 -9.33 26.25 65.71
CA GLY A 323 -8.46 26.36 66.89
C GLY A 323 -7.09 25.74 66.68
N GLN A 324 -6.20 26.46 66.00
CA GLN A 324 -4.75 26.46 66.25
C GLN A 324 -4.07 27.45 65.28
N GLN A 325 -3.58 28.58 65.81
CA GLN A 325 -2.59 29.43 65.14
C GLN A 325 -1.26 28.69 65.07
N PRO A 326 -0.48 28.91 64.00
CA PRO A 326 0.97 28.99 64.18
C PRO A 326 1.56 30.27 63.59
N GLU A 327 2.54 30.78 64.34
CA GLU A 327 3.33 31.98 64.08
C GLU A 327 3.95 32.07 62.67
N LEU A 328 3.94 33.30 62.17
CA LEU A 328 4.76 33.80 61.07
C LEU A 328 6.25 33.75 61.47
N LEU A 329 7.07 33.03 60.71
CA LEU A 329 8.52 33.29 60.65
C LEU A 329 8.96 33.45 59.19
N TYR A 330 9.00 34.71 58.76
CA TYR A 330 9.56 35.15 57.49
C TYR A 330 11.09 35.13 57.57
N ARG A 331 11.76 34.39 56.69
CA ARG A 331 13.23 34.39 56.55
C ARG A 331 13.61 34.64 55.08
N PRO A 332 14.14 35.82 54.71
CA PRO A 332 14.63 36.05 53.36
C PRO A 332 16.04 35.44 53.20
N PRO A 333 16.40 34.88 52.04
CA PRO A 333 17.79 34.52 51.75
C PRO A 333 18.60 35.76 51.33
N ALA A 334 19.81 35.81 51.88
CA ALA A 334 20.80 36.85 51.72
C ALA A 334 21.41 36.90 50.31
N ILE A 335 21.71 38.13 49.89
CA ILE A 335 22.53 38.50 48.74
C ILE A 335 24.01 38.38 49.15
N SER A 336 24.86 37.81 48.29
CA SER A 336 26.27 38.24 48.22
C SER A 336 26.88 38.06 46.82
N PRO A 337 27.85 38.89 46.41
CA PRO A 337 28.20 39.17 45.01
C PRO A 337 29.58 38.62 44.58
N SER A 338 29.78 38.46 43.26
CA SER A 338 31.07 38.56 42.54
C SER A 338 30.78 38.28 41.05
N MET A 339 30.63 39.29 40.19
CA MET A 339 31.68 40.01 39.45
C MET A 339 32.72 39.07 38.81
N GLN A 340 32.65 38.88 37.49
CA GLN A 340 33.59 39.54 36.58
C GLN A 340 33.10 39.49 35.12
N VAL A 341 33.02 40.69 34.56
CA VAL A 341 32.77 41.05 33.18
C VAL A 341 34.09 40.97 32.43
N LEU A 342 34.10 40.40 31.22
CA LEU A 342 35.16 40.62 30.24
C LEU A 342 34.54 40.86 28.87
N THR A 343 34.67 42.10 28.45
CA THR A 343 34.20 42.72 27.22
C THR A 343 35.22 42.59 26.09
N GLY A 344 34.72 42.36 24.87
CA GLY A 344 35.25 42.93 23.62
C GLY A 344 35.91 41.94 22.64
N PRO A 345 36.14 42.34 21.37
CA PRO A 345 35.36 43.28 20.55
C PRO A 345 35.03 42.72 19.15
N VAL A 346 34.08 43.39 18.50
CA VAL A 346 33.68 43.28 17.09
C VAL A 346 34.76 43.86 16.17
N PRO A 347 34.96 43.31 14.96
CA PRO A 347 35.38 44.12 13.82
C PRO A 347 34.38 44.06 12.66
N SER A 348 33.97 45.25 12.28
CA SER A 348 33.40 45.62 11.00
C SER A 348 34.45 45.62 9.88
N GLY A 349 34.07 45.26 8.66
CA GLY A 349 34.58 45.94 7.47
C GLY A 349 34.95 45.10 6.25
N SER A 350 34.40 45.53 5.12
CA SER A 350 34.91 45.48 3.74
C SER A 350 34.79 44.20 2.91
N ALA A 351 33.97 44.31 1.86
CA ALA A 351 34.13 43.62 0.59
C ALA A 351 35.46 44.02 -0.10
N PRO A 352 35.98 43.19 -1.01
CA PRO A 352 35.96 43.62 -2.41
C PRO A 352 35.68 42.52 -3.43
N THR A 353 35.54 43.03 -4.65
CA THR A 353 35.06 42.53 -5.93
C THR A 353 35.98 41.54 -6.66
N THR A 354 35.37 40.88 -7.67
CA THR A 354 35.93 40.36 -8.94
C THR A 354 36.96 39.21 -8.95
N ALA A 355 36.64 38.10 -9.62
CA ALA A 355 37.07 37.83 -11.01
C ALA A 355 36.90 36.34 -11.41
N HIS A 356 36.30 36.15 -12.59
CA HIS A 356 36.59 35.17 -13.64
C HIS A 356 37.04 33.73 -13.28
N HIS A 357 36.25 32.73 -13.71
CA HIS A 357 36.74 31.75 -14.69
C HIS A 357 35.58 31.03 -15.40
N ALA A 358 35.58 31.17 -16.72
CA ALA A 358 34.70 30.51 -17.67
C ALA A 358 35.06 29.03 -17.85
N THR A 359 34.06 28.19 -18.10
CA THR A 359 34.23 26.88 -18.74
C THR A 359 33.24 26.76 -19.91
N PRO A 360 33.63 26.10 -21.02
CA PRO A 360 33.00 26.27 -22.33
C PRO A 360 31.89 25.24 -22.62
N PRO A 361 30.97 25.54 -23.55
CA PRO A 361 29.97 24.58 -24.03
C PRO A 361 30.55 23.69 -25.14
N TRP A 362 30.35 22.38 -25.02
CA TRP A 362 30.58 21.42 -26.10
C TRP A 362 29.38 21.41 -27.06
N SER A 363 29.64 21.67 -28.34
CA SER A 363 28.73 21.45 -29.46
C SER A 363 29.24 20.26 -30.29
N PRO A 364 28.37 19.34 -30.77
CA PRO A 364 28.77 18.36 -31.78
C PRO A 364 28.64 18.95 -33.21
N PRO A 365 29.45 18.49 -34.18
CA PRO A 365 29.41 18.98 -35.54
C PRO A 365 28.27 18.35 -36.36
N VAL A 366 27.67 19.20 -37.18
CA VAL A 366 26.85 18.87 -38.34
C VAL A 366 27.71 18.16 -39.39
N GLN A 367 27.25 17.02 -39.89
CA GLN A 367 27.69 16.46 -41.18
C GLN A 367 26.47 16.42 -42.11
N GLU A 368 26.47 17.31 -43.10
CA GLU A 368 25.71 17.16 -44.34
C GLU A 368 26.51 16.37 -45.38
N LEU A 369 25.76 15.86 -46.36
CA LEU A 369 26.13 15.36 -47.69
C LEU A 369 26.57 13.89 -47.86
N GLY A 370 25.64 13.11 -48.43
CA GLY A 370 25.83 12.70 -49.83
C GLY A 370 25.53 11.25 -50.20
N ARG A 371 24.27 10.92 -50.49
CA ARG A 371 23.76 10.37 -51.77
C ARG A 371 22.36 9.80 -51.62
#